data_AF-A0A139RAK8-F1
#
_entry.id   AF-A0A139RAK8-F1
#
_cell.length_a   1.000
_cell.length_b   1.000
_cell.length_c   1.000
_cell.angle_alpha   90.00
_cell.angle_beta   90.00
_cell.angle_gamma   90.00
#
_symmetry.space_group_name_H-M   'P 1'
#
loop_
_entity.id
_entity.type
_entity.pdbx_description
1 polymer ?
#
loop_
_entity_poly.entity_id
_entity_poly.type
_entity_poly.pdbx_seq_one_letter_code
_entity_poly.pdbx_strand_id
1 'polypeptide(L)' 'MSTLRDLKKAGKTVLIVHHDLSKVPHYFDQVLLLNRELIDLGPTEETFTEANLKKAYGSKLFFNGGDL' A
#
# COMPACT_ATOMS: atom_id res chain seq x y z
N MET A 1 -16.89 7.95 5.59
CA MET A 1 -15.58 7.42 5.99
C MET A 1 -14.83 8.44 6.86
N SER A 2 -15.36 8.83 8.02
CA SER A 2 -14.72 9.84 8.88
C SER A 2 -13.74 9.23 9.90
N THR A 3 -13.99 8.02 10.37
CA THR A 3 -13.38 7.49 11.60
C THR A 3 -11.85 7.30 11.54
N LEU A 4 -11.29 6.78 10.44
CA LEU A 4 -9.83 6.53 10.34
C LEU A 4 -9.02 7.83 10.18
N ARG A 5 -9.56 8.79 9.41
CA ARG A 5 -8.93 10.11 9.23
C ARG A 5 -8.96 10.91 10.52
N ASP A 6 -10.03 10.77 11.31
CA ASP A 6 -10.15 11.45 12.60
C ASP A 6 -9.17 10.87 13.64
N LEU A 7 -8.96 9.55 13.67
CA LEU A 7 -7.92 8.91 14.49
C LEU A 7 -6.51 9.41 14.12
N LYS A 8 -6.21 9.48 12.82
CA LYS A 8 -4.95 10.06 12.34
C LYS A 8 -4.78 11.51 12.79
N LYS A 9 -5.82 12.35 12.62
CA LYS A 9 -5.82 13.75 13.07
C LYS A 9 -5.62 13.89 14.58
N ALA A 10 -6.09 12.91 15.36
CA ALA A 10 -5.87 12.83 16.81
C ALA A 10 -4.46 12.31 17.19
N GLY A 11 -3.54 12.19 16.22
CA GLY A 11 -2.16 11.73 16.45
C GLY A 11 -2.03 10.24 16.71
N LYS A 12 -3.05 9.43 16.35
CA LYS A 12 -2.99 7.97 16.50
C LYS A 12 -2.37 7.35 15.25
N THR A 13 -1.50 6.37 15.47
CA THR A 13 -1.01 5.49 14.40
C THR A 13 -2.09 4.48 14.04
N VAL A 14 -2.45 4.41 12.77
CA VAL A 14 -3.47 3.49 12.26
C VAL A 14 -2.79 2.53 11.28
N LEU A 15 -2.72 1.25 11.66
CA LEU A 15 -2.20 0.19 10.80
C LEU A 15 -3.36 -0.56 10.14
N ILE A 16 -3.33 -0.69 8.82
CA ILE A 16 -4.40 -1.30 8.02
C ILE A 16 -3.78 -2.32 7.08
N VAL A 17 -4.33 -3.54 7.07
CA VAL A 17 -4.06 -4.53 6.03
C VAL A 17 -5.07 -4.32 4.91
N HIS A 18 -4.59 -3.97 3.72
CA HIS A 18 -5.43 -3.72 2.55
C HIS A 18 -5.10 -4.68 1.42
N HIS A 19 -6.13 -5.24 0.77
CA HIS A 19 -5.98 -6.17 -0.36
C HIS A 19 -6.20 -5.50 -1.71
N ASP A 20 -6.89 -4.35 -1.74
CA ASP A 20 -7.18 -3.62 -2.97
C ASP A 20 -6.09 -2.58 -3.23
N LEU A 21 -5.09 -3.03 -3.98
CA LEU A 21 -3.93 -2.22 -4.32
C LEU A 21 -4.30 -0.93 -5.08
N SER A 22 -5.41 -0.91 -5.84
CA SER A 22 -5.80 0.25 -6.66
C SER A 22 -6.14 1.48 -5.84
N LYS A 23 -6.57 1.27 -4.58
CA LYS A 23 -6.92 2.34 -3.64
C LYS A 23 -5.71 2.83 -2.86
N VAL A 24 -4.61 2.10 -2.83
CA VAL A 24 -3.50 2.40 -1.93
C VAL A 24 -2.93 3.82 -2.12
N PRO A 25 -2.64 4.28 -3.36
CA PRO A 25 -2.11 5.63 -3.60
C PRO A 25 -3.03 6.78 -3.14
N HIS A 26 -4.34 6.52 -3.01
CA HIS A 26 -5.33 7.55 -2.67
C HIS A 26 -5.69 7.61 -1.19
N TYR A 27 -5.41 6.54 -0.43
CA TYR A 27 -5.91 6.38 0.93
C TYR A 27 -4.82 6.37 2.01
N PHE A 28 -3.59 5.98 1.67
CA PHE A 28 -2.53 5.78 2.65
C PHE A 28 -1.33 6.67 2.36
N ASP A 29 -0.75 7.23 3.41
CA ASP A 29 0.44 8.08 3.32
C ASP A 29 1.74 7.26 3.29
N GLN A 30 1.71 6.06 3.89
CA GLN A 30 2.83 5.13 3.96
C GLN A 30 2.35 3.71 3.66
N VAL A 31 3.25 2.91 3.10
CA VAL A 31 2.99 1.49 2.82
C VAL A 31 4.12 0.62 3.34
N LEU A 32 3.75 -0.57 3.81
CA LEU A 32 4.66 -1.65 4.15
C LEU A 32 4.36 -2.80 3.20
N LEU A 33 5.32 -3.14 2.35
CA LEU A 33 5.21 -4.26 1.43
C LEU A 33 5.92 -5.48 2.02
N LEU A 34 5.18 -6.57 2.18
CA LEU A 34 5.64 -7.80 2.82
C LEU A 34 5.33 -9.01 1.93
N ASN A 35 6.31 -9.88 1.73
CA ASN A 35 6.12 -11.20 1.13
C ASN A 35 7.12 -12.19 1.73
N ARG A 36 6.74 -12.82 2.85
CA ARG A 36 7.61 -13.64 3.73
C ARG A 36 8.76 -12.85 4.39
N GLU A 37 9.29 -11.87 3.70
CA GLU A 37 10.25 -10.87 4.15
C GLU A 37 9.71 -9.46 3.90
N LEU A 38 10.31 -8.48 4.58
CA LEU A 38 10.06 -7.07 4.31
C LEU A 38 10.69 -6.72 2.97
N ILE A 39 9.88 -6.24 2.03
CA ILE A 39 10.36 -5.79 0.72
C ILE A 39 10.78 -4.33 0.83
N ASP A 40 9.88 -3.49 1.34
CA ASP A 40 10.12 -2.06 1.48
C ASP A 40 9.08 -1.40 2.43
N LEU A 41 9.45 -0.27 3.02
CA LEU A 41 8.63 0.51 3.96
C LEU A 41 8.94 2.00 3.80
N GLY A 42 7.91 2.80 3.53
CA GLY A 42 8.09 4.24 3.39
C GLY A 42 6.87 4.97 2.85
N PRO A 43 7.05 6.23 2.39
CA PRO A 43 6.00 7.02 1.75
C PRO A 43 5.40 6.25 0.58
N THR A 44 4.07 6.28 0.45
CA THR A 44 3.37 5.54 -0.62
C THR A 44 3.91 5.90 -2.01
N GLU A 45 4.24 7.17 -2.26
CA GLU A 45 4.73 7.64 -3.55
C GLU A 45 6.11 7.08 -3.94
N GLU A 46 6.94 6.71 -2.96
CA GLU A 46 8.30 6.20 -3.16
C GLU A 46 8.37 4.67 -3.09
N THR A 47 7.52 4.07 -2.25
CA THR A 47 7.57 2.64 -1.93
C THR A 47 6.60 1.82 -2.78
N PHE A 48 5.45 2.39 -3.18
CA PHE A 48 4.41 1.72 -3.97
C PHE A 48 4.75 1.71 -5.47
N THR A 49 5.91 1.16 -5.80
CA THR A 49 6.42 1.07 -7.18
C THR A 49 6.09 -0.27 -7.81
N GLU A 50 6.01 -0.30 -9.14
CA GLU A 50 5.79 -1.53 -9.89
C GLU A 50 6.81 -2.63 -9.55
N ALA A 51 8.09 -2.26 -9.41
CA ALA A 51 9.16 -3.18 -9.06
C ALA A 51 8.94 -3.82 -7.68
N ASN A 52 8.53 -3.03 -6.69
CA ASN A 52 8.25 -3.55 -5.34
C ASN A 52 6.95 -4.39 -5.32
N LEU A 53 5.92 -3.98 -6.07
CA LEU A 53 4.68 -4.74 -6.19
C LEU A 53 4.91 -6.11 -6.85
N LYS A 54 5.72 -6.17 -7.92
CA LYS A 54 6.13 -7.44 -8.55
C LYS A 54 6.87 -8.37 -7.59
N LYS A 55 7.73 -7.83 -6.72
CA LYS A 55 8.38 -8.64 -5.64
C LYS A 55 7.37 -9.14 -4.61
N ALA A 56 6.36 -8.33 -4.27
CA ALA A 56 5.39 -8.64 -3.22
C ALA A 56 4.33 -9.66 -3.65
N TYR A 57 3.83 -9.57 -4.87
CA TYR A 57 2.68 -10.36 -5.34
C TYR A 57 2.98 -11.21 -6.58
N GLY A 58 4.18 -11.12 -7.15
CA GLY A 58 4.59 -11.82 -8.35
C GLY A 58 4.13 -11.14 -9.64
N SER A 59 4.35 -11.82 -10.78
CA SER A 59 4.15 -11.29 -12.13
C SER A 59 2.69 -11.22 -12.59
N LYS A 60 1.74 -11.79 -11.84
CA LYS A 60 0.30 -11.82 -12.18
C LYS A 60 -0.50 -10.78 -11.43
N LEU A 61 0.05 -9.57 -11.30
CA LEU A 61 -0.68 -8.44 -10.74
C LEU A 61 -1.45 -7.75 -11.86
N PHE A 62 -2.78 -7.85 -11.80
CA PHE A 62 -3.66 -7.00 -12.60
C PHE A 62 -3.78 -5.65 -11.91
N PHE A 63 -3.09 -4.64 -12.43
CA PHE A 63 -3.17 -3.27 -11.94
C PHE A 63 -3.66 -2.37 -13.07
N ASN A 64 -4.80 -1.70 -12.91
CA ASN A 64 -5.37 -0.78 -13.89
C ASN A 64 -5.61 -1.35 -15.32
N GLY A 65 -6.12 -2.59 -15.43
CA GLY A 65 -6.66 -3.09 -16.71
C GLY A 65 -5.62 -3.61 -17.71
N GLY A 66 -4.38 -3.83 -17.28
CA GLY A 66 -3.36 -4.56 -18.04
C GLY A 66 -2.50 -5.43 -17.13
N ASP A 67 -1.86 -6.44 -17.73
CA ASP A 67 -0.78 -7.20 -17.10
C ASP A 67 0.46 -6.29 -16.98
N LEU A 68 1.15 -6.34 -15.83
CA LEU A 68 2.42 -5.63 -15.60
C LEU A 68 3.63 -6.42 -16.10
#